data_AF-A0AA88YJ28-F1
#
_entry.id   AF-A0AA88YJ28-F1
#
_cell.length_a   1.000
_cell.length_b   1.000
_cell.length_c   1.000
_cell.angle_alpha   90.00
_cell.angle_beta   90.00
_cell.angle_gamma   90.00
#
_symmetry.space_group_name_H-M   'P 1'
#
loop_
_entity.id
_entity.type
_entity.pdbx_description
1 polymer ?
#
loop_
_entity_poly.entity_id
_entity_poly.type
_entity_poly.pdbx_seq_one_letter_code
_entity_poly.pdbx_strand_id
1 'polypeptide(L)'
;MDPDWDEYKDGVSGPKGYVYGTEYEVFDAINDIGKKGFGNWDVPCAVCRTKGVSSTLMIPAKTKCSDSWTKEYSGYLMSGGARQIVATQYICVDKDFEKVPESSANKNGALLYPVEARCGSLPCNPYVEGRELTCVVCSK
;
A
#
# COMPACT_ATOMS: atom_id res chain seq x y z
N MET A 1 15.61 6.21 -8.60
CA MET A 1 15.11 7.30 -9.47
C MET A 1 15.80 8.54 -8.97
N ASP A 2 16.48 9.25 -9.87
CA ASP A 2 17.22 10.45 -9.51
C ASP A 2 16.28 11.65 -9.73
N PRO A 3 16.09 12.52 -8.72
CA PRO A 3 15.24 13.68 -8.87
C PRO A 3 15.93 14.73 -9.75
N ASP A 4 15.18 15.29 -10.69
CA ASP A 4 15.58 16.51 -11.39
C ASP A 4 15.20 17.72 -10.53
N TRP A 5 16.12 18.68 -10.44
CA TRP A 5 15.92 19.94 -9.71
C TRP A 5 16.07 21.10 -10.69
N ASP A 6 15.04 21.94 -10.78
CA ASP A 6 15.08 23.18 -11.55
C ASP A 6 15.61 24.33 -10.66
N GLU A 7 14.88 25.44 -10.50
CA GLU A 7 15.21 26.48 -9.54
C GLU A 7 14.76 26.10 -8.11
N TYR A 8 15.71 25.99 -7.18
CA TYR A 8 15.44 25.66 -5.77
C TYR A 8 16.28 26.49 -4.79
N LYS A 9 15.85 26.48 -3.53
CA LYS A 9 16.59 27.04 -2.41
C LYS A 9 16.65 26.01 -1.30
N ASP A 10 17.86 25.74 -0.82
CA ASP A 10 18.07 24.81 0.28
C ASP A 10 17.48 25.30 1.61
N GLY A 11 17.06 24.32 2.41
CA GLY A 11 16.59 24.51 3.79
C GLY A 11 15.12 24.16 4.01
N VAL A 12 14.76 23.93 5.27
CA VAL A 12 13.38 23.64 5.69
C VAL A 12 12.81 24.88 6.36
N SER A 13 11.88 25.58 5.71
CA SER A 13 11.28 26.80 6.27
C SER A 13 9.82 27.04 5.86
N GLY A 14 9.04 27.57 6.79
CA GLY A 14 7.62 27.87 6.64
C GLY A 14 6.74 26.63 6.42
N PRO A 15 5.43 26.81 6.21
CA PRO A 15 4.54 25.72 5.84
C PRO A 15 4.91 25.18 4.45
N LYS A 16 5.10 23.87 4.35
CA LYS A 16 5.40 23.13 3.10
C LYS A 16 4.66 21.79 3.10
N GLY A 17 4.46 21.24 1.91
CA GLY A 17 4.18 19.81 1.76
C GLY A 17 5.49 19.03 1.81
N TYR A 18 5.46 17.84 2.38
CA TYR A 18 6.63 16.98 2.52
C TYR A 18 6.40 15.65 1.79
N VAL A 19 7.47 15.13 1.20
CA VAL A 19 7.53 13.74 0.72
C VAL A 19 8.47 13.00 1.66
N TYR A 20 7.98 11.92 2.25
CA TYR A 20 8.74 11.04 3.14
C TYR A 20 8.87 9.66 2.52
N GLY A 21 9.84 8.88 3.01
CA GLY A 21 9.83 7.43 2.83
C GLY A 21 8.60 6.81 3.50
N THR A 22 8.26 5.58 3.10
CA THR A 22 7.10 4.85 3.60
C THR A 22 7.52 3.72 4.53
N GLU A 23 6.82 3.55 5.64
CA GLU A 23 7.02 2.47 6.61
C GLU A 23 5.76 1.59 6.66
N TYR A 24 5.95 0.27 6.80
CA TYR A 24 4.85 -0.63 7.13
C TYR A 24 4.45 -0.45 8.59
N GLU A 25 3.15 -0.53 8.83
CA GLU A 25 2.57 -0.58 10.18
C GLU A 25 1.88 -1.93 10.40
N VAL A 26 2.64 -2.99 10.14
CA VAL A 26 2.21 -4.39 10.25
C VAL A 26 2.94 -5.03 11.42
N PHE A 27 2.43 -4.79 12.63
CA PHE A 27 3.00 -5.35 13.87
C PHE A 27 2.57 -6.80 14.06
N ASP A 28 1.26 -7.04 13.92
CA ASP A 28 0.66 -8.36 13.99
C ASP A 28 0.63 -9.06 12.64
N ALA A 29 0.34 -10.36 12.65
CA ALA A 29 0.29 -11.14 11.42
C ALA A 29 -0.94 -10.75 10.60
N ILE A 30 -0.74 -10.46 9.31
CA ILE A 30 -1.84 -10.53 8.34
C ILE A 30 -2.17 -12.02 8.19
N ASN A 31 -3.27 -12.44 8.82
CA ASN A 31 -3.56 -13.81 9.27
C ASN A 31 -3.29 -14.93 8.25
N ASP A 32 -3.48 -14.67 6.95
CA ASP A 32 -3.35 -15.71 5.90
C ASP A 32 -1.95 -15.79 5.24
N ILE A 33 -1.07 -14.80 5.42
CA ILE A 33 0.26 -14.77 4.78
C ILE A 33 1.44 -14.89 5.76
N GLY A 34 1.18 -14.85 7.07
CA GLY A 34 2.22 -15.01 8.10
C GLY A 34 3.28 -13.88 8.10
N LYS A 35 3.06 -12.79 7.37
CA LYS A 35 3.89 -11.58 7.43
C LYS A 35 3.59 -10.88 8.76
N LYS A 36 4.55 -10.91 9.68
CA LYS A 36 4.51 -10.32 11.02
C LYS A 36 5.79 -9.56 11.31
N GLY A 37 5.74 -8.55 12.19
CA GLY A 37 6.93 -7.80 12.60
C GLY A 37 7.55 -6.97 11.47
N PHE A 38 6.72 -6.45 10.58
CA PHE A 38 7.10 -5.48 9.56
C PHE A 38 6.89 -4.03 10.02
N GLY A 39 6.29 -3.82 11.20
CA GLY A 39 6.16 -2.50 11.82
C GLY A 39 7.48 -1.71 11.84
N ASN A 40 7.41 -0.43 11.42
CA ASN A 40 8.53 0.52 11.26
C ASN A 40 9.58 0.15 10.20
N TRP A 41 9.36 -0.89 9.38
CA TRP A 41 10.31 -1.20 8.31
C TRP A 41 9.96 -0.43 7.04
N ASP A 42 10.98 0.13 6.38
CA ASP A 42 10.79 0.86 5.13
C ASP A 42 10.25 -0.08 4.02
N VAL A 43 9.31 0.44 3.24
CA VAL A 43 8.65 -0.23 2.11
C VAL A 43 9.53 -0.12 0.86
N PRO A 44 10.03 -1.22 0.27
CA PRO A 44 10.71 -1.19 -1.02
C PRO A 44 9.69 -0.95 -2.14
N CYS A 45 10.14 -0.37 -3.25
CA CYS A 45 9.31 -0.14 -4.42
C CYS A 45 9.94 -0.76 -5.68
N ALA A 46 9.08 -1.15 -6.62
CA ALA A 46 9.47 -1.63 -7.93
C ALA A 46 8.62 -0.95 -9.00
N VAL A 47 9.22 -0.63 -10.14
CA VAL A 47 8.53 -0.07 -11.30
C VAL A 47 8.62 -1.07 -12.43
N CYS A 48 7.47 -1.59 -12.86
CA CYS A 48 7.38 -2.60 -13.90
C CYS A 48 6.66 -2.03 -15.14
N ARG A 49 7.07 -2.46 -16.32
CA ARG A 49 6.39 -2.16 -17.58
C ARG A 49 5.86 -3.45 -18.20
N THR A 50 4.54 -3.58 -18.25
CA THR A 50 3.88 -4.66 -18.99
C THR A 50 3.71 -4.24 -20.46
N LYS A 51 4.02 -5.14 -21.41
CA LYS A 51 3.95 -4.85 -22.85
C LYS A 51 2.58 -5.27 -23.41
N GLY A 52 2.08 -4.53 -24.40
CA GLY A 52 0.85 -4.89 -25.10
C GLY A 52 -0.44 -4.62 -24.32
N VAL A 53 -0.33 -3.98 -23.16
CA VAL A 53 -1.47 -3.56 -22.34
C VAL A 53 -1.79 -2.10 -22.60
N SER A 54 -3.08 -1.81 -22.66
CA SER A 54 -3.69 -0.49 -22.83
C SER A 54 -4.18 0.10 -21.51
N SER A 55 -4.43 -0.71 -20.48
CA SER A 55 -5.01 -0.27 -19.22
C SER A 55 -4.62 -1.16 -18.03
N THR A 56 -4.59 -0.55 -16.84
CA THR A 56 -4.38 -1.23 -15.56
C THR A 56 -5.52 -0.90 -14.60
N LEU A 57 -5.98 -1.89 -13.85
CA LEU A 57 -7.06 -1.76 -12.87
C LEU A 57 -6.70 -2.48 -11.56
N MET A 58 -6.88 -1.81 -10.43
CA MET A 58 -6.87 -2.44 -9.11
C MET A 58 -8.31 -2.73 -8.68
N ILE A 59 -8.58 -3.97 -8.27
CA ILE A 59 -9.89 -4.40 -7.77
C ILE A 59 -9.75 -4.73 -6.27
N PRO A 60 -10.37 -3.96 -5.36
CA PRO A 60 -10.30 -4.23 -3.93
C PRO A 60 -11.19 -5.43 -3.55
N ALA A 61 -10.87 -6.06 -2.42
CA ALA A 61 -11.53 -7.25 -1.87
C ALA A 61 -11.63 -8.43 -2.86
N LYS A 62 -10.65 -8.58 -3.76
CA LYS A 62 -10.56 -9.65 -4.76
C LYS A 62 -9.13 -10.13 -4.90
N THR A 63 -8.94 -11.41 -5.24
CA THR A 63 -7.62 -12.01 -5.54
C THR A 63 -7.47 -12.46 -6.99
N LYS A 64 -8.53 -12.27 -7.79
CA LYS A 64 -8.63 -12.68 -9.20
C LYS A 64 -9.25 -11.56 -10.02
N CYS A 65 -8.74 -11.38 -11.22
CA CYS A 65 -9.29 -10.44 -12.20
C CYS A 65 -10.61 -10.95 -12.79
N SER A 66 -11.40 -10.03 -13.34
CA SER A 66 -12.55 -10.37 -14.18
C SER A 66 -12.09 -11.08 -15.47
N ASP A 67 -13.01 -11.77 -16.13
CA ASP A 67 -12.72 -12.47 -17.37
C ASP A 67 -12.10 -11.54 -18.43
N SER A 68 -11.15 -12.07 -19.21
CA SER A 68 -10.39 -11.33 -20.23
C SER A 68 -9.41 -10.25 -19.72
N TRP A 69 -9.14 -10.20 -18.42
CA TRP A 69 -8.05 -9.40 -17.85
C TRP A 69 -6.91 -10.30 -17.38
N THR A 70 -5.67 -9.86 -17.61
CA THR A 70 -4.47 -10.54 -17.13
C THR A 70 -4.20 -10.13 -15.69
N LYS A 71 -3.94 -11.09 -14.81
CA LYS A 71 -3.49 -10.80 -13.44
C LYS A 71 -2.01 -10.47 -13.44
N GLU A 72 -1.66 -9.27 -12.97
CA GLU A 72 -0.27 -8.89 -12.73
C GLU A 72 0.18 -9.40 -11.36
N TYR A 73 -0.58 -9.09 -10.31
CA TYR A 73 -0.34 -9.61 -8.96
C TYR A 73 -1.58 -9.49 -8.06
N SER A 74 -1.52 -10.09 -6.87
CA SER A 74 -2.54 -9.91 -5.83
C SER A 74 -1.88 -9.83 -4.46
N GLY A 75 -2.51 -9.12 -3.55
CA GLY A 75 -2.11 -9.12 -2.15
C GLY A 75 -3.15 -8.44 -1.29
N TYR A 76 -2.72 -7.46 -0.49
CA TYR A 76 -3.54 -6.81 0.53
C TYR A 76 -3.70 -5.34 0.24
N LEU A 77 -4.92 -4.86 0.44
CA LEU A 77 -5.23 -3.45 0.35
C LEU A 77 -4.61 -2.76 1.57
N MET A 78 -3.84 -1.72 1.32
CA MET A 78 -3.21 -0.92 2.35
C MET A 78 -3.43 0.56 2.12
N SER A 79 -3.42 1.34 3.20
CA SER A 79 -3.56 2.80 3.16
C SER A 79 -2.88 3.45 4.36
N GLY A 80 -2.91 4.78 4.42
CA GLY A 80 -2.64 5.53 5.64
C GLY A 80 -3.64 5.16 6.75
N GLY A 81 -3.21 5.34 7.99
CA GLY A 81 -3.98 4.95 9.17
C GLY A 81 -5.16 5.90 9.42
N ALA A 82 -6.25 5.38 9.99
CA ALA A 82 -7.48 6.16 10.23
C ALA A 82 -7.29 7.37 11.16
N ARG A 83 -6.22 7.39 11.97
CA ARG A 83 -5.86 8.52 12.86
C ARG A 83 -4.96 9.56 12.19
N GLN A 84 -4.45 9.29 11.00
CA GLN A 84 -3.59 10.21 10.29
C GLN A 84 -4.43 11.23 9.51
N ILE A 85 -4.20 12.51 9.77
CA ILE A 85 -4.91 13.61 9.09
C ILE A 85 -4.10 14.00 7.85
N VAL A 86 -3.91 13.05 6.94
CA VAL A 86 -3.20 13.27 5.67
C VAL A 86 -3.97 12.60 4.54
N ALA A 87 -3.88 13.16 3.34
CA ALA A 87 -4.43 12.52 2.16
C ALA A 87 -3.74 11.17 1.94
N THR A 88 -4.52 10.10 1.82
CA THR A 88 -4.00 8.77 1.54
C THR A 88 -4.81 8.10 0.44
N GLN A 89 -4.20 7.12 -0.21
CA GLN A 89 -4.80 6.30 -1.23
C GLN A 89 -4.79 4.85 -0.79
N TYR A 90 -5.81 4.11 -1.23
CA TYR A 90 -5.81 2.67 -1.13
C TYR A 90 -4.93 2.09 -2.24
N ILE A 91 -3.86 1.40 -1.87
CA ILE A 91 -2.96 0.73 -2.80
C ILE A 91 -2.99 -0.78 -2.58
N CYS A 92 -2.70 -1.53 -3.64
CA CYS A 92 -2.55 -2.97 -3.54
C CYS A 92 -1.07 -3.30 -3.29
N VAL A 93 -0.77 -3.87 -2.13
CA VAL A 93 0.58 -4.36 -1.80
C VAL A 93 0.64 -5.84 -2.10
N ASP A 94 1.66 -6.27 -2.83
CA ASP A 94 1.83 -7.68 -3.21
C ASP A 94 1.85 -8.61 -1.99
N LYS A 95 1.25 -9.80 -2.07
CA LYS A 95 1.17 -10.75 -0.94
C LYS A 95 2.55 -11.14 -0.37
N ASP A 96 3.58 -11.13 -1.20
CA ASP A 96 4.93 -11.54 -0.85
C ASP A 96 5.82 -10.35 -0.47
N PHE A 97 5.24 -9.17 -0.22
CA PHE A 97 5.94 -7.92 0.05
C PHE A 97 7.17 -8.05 0.95
N GLU A 98 8.23 -7.36 0.56
CA GLU A 98 9.51 -7.36 1.25
C GLU A 98 9.67 -6.08 2.06
N LYS A 99 10.77 -6.02 2.82
CA LYS A 99 11.19 -4.86 3.59
C LYS A 99 12.63 -4.52 3.25
N VAL A 100 12.98 -3.24 3.29
CA VAL A 100 14.37 -2.83 3.12
C VAL A 100 15.18 -3.37 4.31
N PRO A 101 16.32 -4.06 4.10
CA PRO A 101 17.16 -4.51 5.20
C PRO A 101 17.64 -3.34 6.07
N GLU A 102 17.80 -3.60 7.38
CA GLU A 102 18.34 -2.63 8.35
C GLU A 102 17.56 -1.30 8.48
N SER A 103 16.28 -1.27 8.09
CA SER A 103 15.47 -0.05 8.07
C SER A 103 14.41 0.06 9.18
N SER A 104 14.51 -0.76 10.23
CA SER A 104 13.46 -0.91 11.26
C SER A 104 13.29 0.26 12.24
N ALA A 105 13.90 1.40 11.96
CA ALA A 105 13.85 2.57 12.82
C ALA A 105 12.52 3.29 12.58
N ASN A 106 11.77 3.56 13.66
CA ASN A 106 10.53 4.32 13.57
C ASN A 106 10.81 5.80 13.25
N LYS A 107 10.57 6.19 12.00
CA LYS A 107 10.75 7.55 11.48
C LYS A 107 9.43 8.32 11.40
N ASN A 108 8.29 7.64 11.49
CA ASN A 108 6.95 8.18 11.30
C ASN A 108 6.84 9.01 10.01
N GLY A 109 7.30 8.44 8.89
CA GLY A 109 7.17 9.03 7.56
C GLY A 109 5.75 8.89 7.00
N ALA A 110 5.64 8.43 5.74
CA ALA A 110 4.37 7.92 5.26
C ALA A 110 4.13 6.53 5.87
N LEU A 111 2.94 6.26 6.40
CA LEU A 111 2.66 4.98 7.05
C LEU A 111 1.66 4.15 6.25
N LEU A 112 1.89 2.85 6.22
CA LEU A 112 1.10 1.91 5.43
C LEU A 112 0.52 0.80 6.32
N TYR A 113 -0.78 0.88 6.57
CA TYR A 113 -1.55 -0.04 7.40
C TYR A 113 -2.37 -1.01 6.53
N PRO A 114 -2.55 -2.27 6.95
CA PRO A 114 -3.58 -3.14 6.40
C PRO A 114 -4.96 -2.50 6.50
N VAL A 115 -5.76 -2.65 5.46
CA VAL A 115 -7.14 -2.15 5.45
C VAL A 115 -8.06 -3.27 5.90
N GLU A 116 -8.81 -3.03 6.96
CA GLU A 116 -9.83 -3.95 7.47
C GLU A 116 -11.23 -3.53 7.04
N ALA A 117 -12.11 -4.51 6.84
CA ALA A 117 -13.53 -4.27 6.71
C ALA A 117 -14.12 -3.81 8.06
N ARG A 118 -14.85 -2.70 8.03
CA ARG A 118 -15.62 -2.17 9.17
C ARG A 118 -17.10 -2.13 8.80
N CYS A 119 -17.87 -3.03 9.36
CA CYS A 119 -19.31 -3.11 9.21
C CYS A 119 -20.02 -1.89 9.81
N GLY A 120 -21.22 -1.62 9.29
CA GLY A 120 -22.01 -0.44 9.59
C GLY A 120 -22.50 0.15 8.27
N SER A 121 -21.80 1.16 7.76
CA SER A 121 -22.01 1.63 6.38
C SER A 121 -21.59 0.59 5.34
N LEU A 122 -20.65 -0.30 5.69
CA LEU A 122 -20.33 -1.49 4.89
C LEU A 122 -21.23 -2.66 5.35
N PRO A 123 -21.88 -3.39 4.43
CA PRO A 123 -22.72 -4.52 4.81
C PRO A 123 -21.89 -5.69 5.35
N CYS A 124 -22.32 -6.23 6.49
CA CYS A 124 -21.77 -7.45 7.08
C CYS A 124 -22.45 -8.66 6.41
N ASN A 125 -21.69 -9.42 5.63
CA ASN A 125 -22.09 -10.27 4.50
C ASN A 125 -22.22 -9.49 3.17
N PRO A 126 -21.26 -9.63 2.22
CA PRO A 126 -20.15 -10.59 2.23
C PRO A 126 -18.94 -10.17 3.08
N TYR A 127 -18.87 -8.93 3.55
CA TYR A 127 -17.74 -8.48 4.39
C TYR A 127 -17.86 -9.01 5.82
N VAL A 128 -16.71 -9.16 6.47
CA VAL A 128 -16.60 -9.62 7.86
C VAL A 128 -15.87 -8.55 8.65
N GLU A 129 -16.47 -8.08 9.74
CA GLU A 129 -15.88 -7.10 10.65
C GLU A 129 -14.45 -7.48 11.05
N GLY A 130 -13.53 -6.52 10.93
CA GLY A 130 -12.13 -6.65 11.34
C GLY A 130 -11.26 -7.51 10.42
N ARG A 131 -11.76 -7.97 9.27
CA ARG A 131 -10.98 -8.79 8.34
C ARG A 131 -10.22 -7.91 7.34
N GLU A 132 -8.93 -8.18 7.16
CA GLU A 132 -8.09 -7.51 6.17
C GLU A 132 -8.59 -7.78 4.75
N LEU A 133 -8.63 -6.73 3.94
CA LEU A 133 -9.11 -6.78 2.57
C LEU A 133 -7.97 -7.13 1.61
N THR A 134 -8.21 -8.12 0.76
CA THR A 134 -7.31 -8.44 -0.35
C THR A 134 -7.47 -7.47 -1.52
N CYS A 135 -6.59 -7.55 -2.49
CA CYS A 135 -6.68 -6.80 -3.74
C CYS A 135 -5.97 -7.55 -4.87
N VAL A 136 -6.32 -7.19 -6.11
CA VAL A 136 -5.67 -7.71 -7.32
C VAL A 136 -5.42 -6.56 -8.27
N VAL A 137 -4.25 -6.55 -8.90
CA VAL A 137 -3.92 -5.65 -9.99
C VAL A 137 -3.95 -6.43 -11.30
N CYS A 138 -4.69 -5.87 -12.24
CA CYS A 138 -5.04 -6.48 -13.52
C CYS A 138 -4.63 -5.56 -14.66
N SER A 139 -4.26 -6.15 -15.81
CA SER A 139 -3.93 -5.42 -17.03
C SER A 139 -4.72 -5.95 -18.23
N LYS A 140 -4.88 -5.11 -19.25
CA LYS A 140 -5.53 -5.47 -20.51
C LYS A 140 -4.96 -4.66 -21.67
#